data_AF-A0A547QAG8-F1
#
_entry.id   AF-A0A547QAG8-F1
#
_cell.length_a   1.000
_cell.length_b   1.000
_cell.length_c   1.000
_cell.angle_alpha   90.00
_cell.angle_beta   90.00
_cell.angle_gamma   90.00
#
_symmetry.space_group_name_H-M   'P 1'
#
loop_
_entity.id
_entity.type
_entity.pdbx_description
1 polymer ?
#
loop_
_entity_poly.entity_id
_entity_poly.type
_entity_poly.pdbx_seq_one_letter_code
_entity_poly.pdbx_strand_id
1 'polypeptide(L)'
;MGSGSNGQGQKRSAYHGAILALVLACASPAVGDVVEEARDAMEAGDFVRARELLAGPARSGNADAEELTGVLYAMGLGVERDDRRAFEWYLRASLKGHPGAQSGIGWYYEVGRGLTAPDPVRAYMWYTLSAIGGDPDAAISLEEISKKMTREQIDAALELVADYRVWMYPFR
;
A
#
# COMPACT_ATOMS: atom_id res chain seq x y z
N MET A 1 16.10 84.90 28.57
CA MET A 1 16.72 83.62 28.94
C MET A 1 15.73 82.52 28.59
N GLY A 2 15.88 81.95 27.40
CA GLY A 2 15.07 80.85 26.90
C GLY A 2 15.97 79.63 26.68
N SER A 3 15.53 78.51 27.22
CA SER A 3 15.96 77.14 26.90
C SER A 3 14.92 76.25 27.60
N GLY A 4 14.05 75.52 26.92
CA GLY A 4 14.36 74.57 25.86
C GLY A 4 14.56 73.19 26.47
N SER A 5 13.53 72.63 27.14
CA SER A 5 13.57 71.25 27.64
C SER A 5 13.12 70.29 26.54
N ASN A 6 14.11 69.73 25.86
CA ASN A 6 14.00 68.60 24.94
C ASN A 6 14.21 67.33 25.78
N GLY A 7 13.29 66.36 25.71
CA GLY A 7 13.40 65.13 26.49
C GLY A 7 12.29 64.14 26.17
N GLN A 8 12.49 63.40 25.07
CA GLN A 8 11.62 62.31 24.65
C GLN A 8 11.52 61.22 25.73
N GLY A 9 10.28 60.89 26.11
CA GLY A 9 9.92 59.71 26.89
C GLY A 9 8.92 58.89 26.10
N GLN A 10 9.45 57.97 25.30
CA GLN A 10 8.71 57.03 24.46
C GLN A 10 7.79 56.14 25.32
N LYS A 11 6.47 56.34 25.23
CA LYS A 11 5.47 55.44 25.84
C LYS A 11 5.48 54.10 25.09
N ARG A 12 6.07 53.08 25.69
CA ARG A 12 5.94 51.67 25.27
C ARG A 12 5.20 50.89 26.36
N SER A 13 4.45 49.87 25.92
CA SER A 13 3.79 48.82 26.72
C SER A 13 2.42 49.22 27.31
N ALA A 14 1.33 48.47 27.16
CA ALA A 14 1.14 47.11 26.69
C ALA A 14 -0.29 46.96 26.13
N TYR A 15 -0.42 46.80 24.81
CA TYR A 15 -1.57 46.08 24.24
C TYR A 15 -1.13 44.62 24.06
N HIS A 16 -0.96 43.89 25.16
CA HIS A 16 -0.97 42.43 25.12
C HIS A 16 -2.44 41.98 25.24
N GLY A 17 -3.25 42.43 24.30
CA GLY A 17 -4.59 41.90 24.08
C GLY A 17 -4.46 40.58 23.34
N ALA A 18 -4.73 39.50 24.05
CA ALA A 18 -4.63 38.13 23.57
C ALA A 18 -5.32 37.92 22.22
N ILE A 19 -4.54 37.61 21.18
CA ILE A 19 -5.04 36.85 20.03
C ILE A 19 -4.67 35.39 20.32
N LEU A 20 -5.49 34.74 21.16
CA LEU A 20 -5.50 33.29 21.22
C LEU A 20 -6.19 32.84 19.93
N ALA A 21 -5.41 32.61 18.88
CA ALA A 21 -5.89 32.00 17.65
C ALA A 21 -6.39 30.59 18.02
N LEU A 22 -7.72 30.44 18.08
CA LEU A 22 -8.38 29.16 18.24
C LEU A 22 -8.16 28.39 16.92
N VAL A 23 -7.04 27.68 16.81
CA VAL A 23 -6.85 26.68 15.76
C VAL A 23 -7.79 25.54 16.10
N LEU A 24 -8.99 25.54 15.48
CA LEU A 24 -9.82 24.35 15.43
C LEU A 24 -8.98 23.28 14.71
N ALA A 25 -8.43 22.35 15.46
CA ALA A 25 -7.77 21.19 14.90
C ALA A 25 -8.85 20.32 14.26
N CYS A 26 -9.15 20.54 12.98
CA CYS A 26 -9.75 19.51 12.16
C CYS A 26 -8.71 18.39 12.11
N ALA A 27 -8.84 17.39 12.98
CA ALA A 27 -8.04 16.19 12.89
C ALA A 27 -8.42 15.52 11.56
N SER A 28 -7.56 15.66 10.55
CA SER A 28 -7.69 14.85 9.34
C SER A 28 -7.63 13.38 9.77
N PRO A 29 -8.51 12.51 9.23
CA PRO A 29 -8.48 11.09 9.55
C PRO A 29 -7.08 10.54 9.27
N ALA A 30 -6.61 9.61 10.11
CA ALA A 30 -5.34 8.96 9.86
C ALA A 30 -5.45 8.13 8.58
N VAL A 31 -4.33 7.92 7.88
CA VAL A 31 -4.34 7.12 6.64
C VAL A 31 -4.90 5.71 6.87
N GLY A 32 -4.66 5.11 8.04
CA GLY A 32 -5.26 3.83 8.43
C GLY A 32 -6.79 3.89 8.44
N ASP A 33 -7.36 4.91 9.09
CA ASP A 33 -8.83 5.10 9.15
C ASP A 33 -9.45 5.20 7.76
N VAL A 34 -8.76 5.86 6.82
CA VAL A 34 -9.21 6.03 5.42
C VAL A 34 -9.17 4.70 4.65
N VAL A 35 -8.18 3.83 4.91
CA VAL A 35 -8.08 2.52 4.25
C VAL A 35 -9.16 1.57 4.78
N GLU A 36 -9.45 1.60 6.08
CA GLU A 36 -10.56 0.82 6.64
C GLU A 36 -11.91 1.29 6.10
N GLU A 37 -12.15 2.61 6.01
CA GLU A 37 -13.36 3.15 5.36
C GLU A 37 -13.48 2.68 3.90
N ALA A 38 -12.33 2.54 3.20
CA ALA A 38 -12.34 2.01 1.83
C ALA A 38 -12.72 0.52 1.79
N ARG A 39 -12.28 -0.29 2.75
CA ARG A 39 -12.68 -1.70 2.88
C ARG A 39 -14.19 -1.80 3.14
N ASP A 40 -14.71 -1.02 4.10
CA ASP A 40 -16.15 -0.95 4.39
C ASP A 40 -16.95 -0.57 3.14
N ALA A 41 -16.47 0.40 2.35
CA ALA A 41 -17.10 0.78 1.09
C ALA A 41 -17.06 -0.35 0.06
N MET A 42 -15.97 -1.12 -0.05
CA MET A 42 -15.90 -2.30 -0.93
C MET A 42 -16.87 -3.40 -0.50
N GLU A 43 -16.98 -3.66 0.81
CA GLU A 43 -17.93 -4.64 1.37
C GLU A 43 -19.38 -4.22 1.11
N ALA A 44 -19.67 -2.93 1.20
CA ALA A 44 -20.98 -2.36 0.86
C ALA A 44 -21.25 -2.30 -0.66
N GLY A 45 -20.26 -2.62 -1.50
CA GLY A 45 -20.36 -2.54 -2.96
C GLY A 45 -20.24 -1.12 -3.55
N ASP A 46 -19.89 -0.12 -2.73
CA ASP A 46 -19.59 1.24 -3.18
C ASP A 46 -18.14 1.36 -3.65
N PHE A 47 -17.85 0.71 -4.78
CA PHE A 47 -16.51 0.64 -5.34
C PHE A 47 -16.00 1.98 -5.87
N VAL A 48 -16.89 2.91 -6.22
CA VAL A 48 -16.51 4.26 -6.63
C VAL A 48 -15.97 5.02 -5.42
N ARG A 49 -16.68 4.97 -4.29
CA ARG A 49 -16.22 5.56 -3.03
C ARG A 49 -14.92 4.94 -2.55
N ALA A 50 -14.83 3.60 -2.56
CA ALA A 50 -13.60 2.89 -2.19
C ALA A 50 -12.40 3.37 -3.01
N ARG A 51 -12.54 3.45 -4.34
CA ARG A 51 -11.48 3.94 -5.22
C ARG A 51 -11.03 5.36 -4.87
N GLU A 52 -11.96 6.25 -4.55
CA GLU A 52 -11.65 7.62 -4.18
C GLU A 52 -10.89 7.69 -2.86
N LEU A 53 -11.32 6.92 -1.86
CA LEU A 53 -10.65 6.81 -0.57
C LEU A 53 -9.23 6.25 -0.72
N LEU A 54 -9.06 5.20 -1.52
CA LEU A 54 -7.76 4.55 -1.76
C LEU A 54 -6.76 5.43 -2.53
N ALA A 55 -7.25 6.39 -3.33
CA ALA A 55 -6.40 7.13 -4.25
C ALA A 55 -5.26 7.90 -3.55
N GLY A 56 -5.52 8.48 -2.38
CA GLY A 56 -4.50 9.16 -1.56
C GLY A 56 -3.49 8.18 -0.96
N PRO A 57 -3.93 7.23 -0.10
CA PRO A 57 -3.08 6.23 0.54
C PRO A 57 -2.23 5.41 -0.45
N ALA A 58 -2.80 4.97 -1.57
CA ALA A 58 -2.07 4.21 -2.60
C ALA A 58 -0.99 5.06 -3.27
N ARG A 59 -1.25 6.35 -3.56
CA ARG A 59 -0.21 7.25 -4.08
C ARG A 59 0.90 7.54 -3.08
N SER A 60 0.61 7.52 -1.79
CA SER A 60 1.63 7.64 -0.74
C SER A 60 2.36 6.33 -0.43
N GLY A 61 2.00 5.25 -1.12
CA GLY A 61 2.67 3.96 -0.99
C GLY A 61 2.23 3.12 0.22
N ASN A 62 1.04 3.35 0.77
CA ASN A 62 0.46 2.43 1.75
C ASN A 62 0.16 1.08 1.06
N ALA A 63 0.71 -0.01 1.59
CA ALA A 63 0.69 -1.32 0.91
C ALA A 63 -0.70 -1.94 0.87
N ASP A 64 -1.50 -1.79 1.93
CA ASP A 64 -2.90 -2.24 1.95
C ASP A 64 -3.74 -1.53 0.89
N ALA A 65 -3.54 -0.22 0.75
CA ALA A 65 -4.26 0.58 -0.23
C ALA A 65 -3.85 0.24 -1.67
N GLU A 66 -2.57 -0.04 -1.91
CA GLU A 66 -2.08 -0.51 -3.20
C GLU A 66 -2.65 -1.89 -3.55
N GLU A 67 -2.71 -2.81 -2.59
CA GLU A 67 -3.32 -4.13 -2.77
C GLU A 67 -4.81 -4.02 -3.15
N LEU A 68 -5.59 -3.24 -2.38
CA LEU A 68 -7.01 -3.01 -2.65
C LEU A 68 -7.22 -2.31 -3.99
N THR A 69 -6.34 -1.38 -4.37
CA THR A 69 -6.38 -0.76 -5.71
C THR A 69 -6.15 -1.82 -6.80
N GLY A 70 -5.25 -2.77 -6.57
CA GLY A 70 -5.05 -3.94 -7.43
C GLY A 70 -6.32 -4.77 -7.58
N VAL A 71 -7.03 -5.05 -6.48
CA VAL A 71 -8.32 -5.77 -6.47
C VAL A 71 -9.35 -5.06 -7.36
N LEU A 72 -9.51 -3.74 -7.22
CA LEU A 72 -10.48 -2.98 -8.01
C LEU A 72 -10.24 -3.15 -9.52
N TYR A 73 -8.99 -3.05 -9.97
CA TYR A 73 -8.64 -3.25 -11.38
C TYR A 73 -8.75 -4.71 -11.83
N ALA A 74 -8.37 -5.68 -10.98
CA ALA A 74 -8.41 -7.10 -11.32
C ALA A 74 -9.85 -7.59 -11.55
N MET A 75 -10.78 -7.05 -10.77
CA MET A 75 -12.19 -7.45 -10.76
C MET A 75 -13.08 -6.51 -11.58
N GLY A 76 -12.59 -5.32 -11.97
CA GLY A 76 -13.39 -4.31 -12.67
C GLY A 76 -14.44 -3.66 -11.77
N LEU A 77 -14.09 -3.41 -10.51
CA LEU A 77 -14.99 -2.89 -9.48
C LEU A 77 -14.83 -1.37 -9.40
N GLY A 78 -15.86 -0.63 -9.83
CA GLY A 78 -15.81 0.84 -9.86
C GLY A 78 -14.79 1.42 -10.85
N VAL A 79 -14.14 0.56 -11.64
CA VAL A 79 -13.20 0.86 -12.73
C VAL A 79 -13.35 -0.17 -13.85
N GLU A 80 -12.91 0.18 -15.06
CA GLU A 80 -12.74 -0.84 -16.10
C GLU A 80 -11.68 -1.84 -15.67
N ARG A 81 -11.96 -3.13 -15.92
CA ARG A 81 -11.02 -4.20 -15.63
C ARG A 81 -9.74 -4.02 -16.43
N ASP A 82 -8.60 -3.99 -15.75
CA ASP A 82 -7.27 -3.86 -16.37
C ASP A 82 -6.27 -4.74 -15.61
N ASP A 83 -6.05 -5.95 -16.14
CA ASP A 83 -5.19 -6.96 -15.53
C ASP A 83 -3.73 -6.48 -15.44
N ARG A 84 -3.26 -5.64 -16.36
CA ARG A 84 -1.90 -5.11 -16.34
C ARG A 84 -1.74 -4.07 -15.23
N ARG A 85 -2.70 -3.16 -15.07
CA ARG A 85 -2.70 -2.22 -13.94
C ARG A 85 -2.84 -2.93 -12.61
N ALA A 86 -3.70 -3.95 -12.53
CA ALA A 86 -3.83 -4.76 -11.33
C ALA A 86 -2.50 -5.40 -10.94
N PHE A 87 -1.81 -6.03 -11.90
CA PHE A 87 -0.48 -6.59 -11.70
C PHE A 87 0.53 -5.54 -11.20
N GLU A 88 0.55 -4.35 -11.79
CA GLU A 88 1.43 -3.26 -11.37
C GLU A 88 1.16 -2.80 -9.93
N TRP A 89 -0.10 -2.72 -9.51
CA TRP A 89 -0.46 -2.36 -8.14
C TRP A 89 -0.13 -3.45 -7.14
N TYR A 90 -0.47 -4.71 -7.45
CA TYR A 90 -0.06 -5.85 -6.61
C TYR A 90 1.45 -5.89 -6.45
N LEU A 91 2.23 -5.74 -7.54
CA LEU A 91 3.69 -5.75 -7.47
C LEU A 91 4.24 -4.72 -6.48
N ARG A 92 3.69 -3.50 -6.47
CA ARG A 92 4.13 -2.44 -5.53
C ARG A 92 3.89 -2.84 -4.08
N ALA A 93 2.72 -3.39 -3.77
CA ALA A 93 2.38 -3.87 -2.44
C ALA A 93 3.23 -5.11 -2.05
N SER A 94 3.43 -6.05 -2.98
CA SER A 94 4.24 -7.25 -2.78
C SER A 94 5.69 -6.93 -2.44
N LEU A 95 6.27 -5.93 -3.10
CA LEU A 95 7.62 -5.43 -2.82
C LEU A 95 7.74 -4.77 -1.43
N LYS A 96 6.64 -4.46 -0.75
CA LYS A 96 6.65 -3.97 0.63
C LYS A 96 6.39 -5.07 1.65
N GLY A 97 6.35 -6.33 1.20
CA GLY A 97 6.11 -7.48 2.05
C GLY A 97 4.63 -7.75 2.36
N HIS A 98 3.68 -7.11 1.65
CA HIS A 98 2.25 -7.32 1.87
C HIS A 98 1.83 -8.74 1.42
N PRO A 99 1.46 -9.65 2.33
CA PRO A 99 1.29 -11.07 2.00
C PRO A 99 0.17 -11.32 0.99
N GLY A 100 -1.02 -10.75 1.20
CA GLY A 100 -2.14 -10.93 0.25
C GLY A 100 -1.82 -10.44 -1.18
N ALA A 101 -0.98 -9.42 -1.31
CA ALA A 101 -0.54 -8.93 -2.61
C ALA A 101 0.49 -9.87 -3.25
N GLN A 102 1.37 -10.47 -2.45
CA GLN A 102 2.30 -11.52 -2.90
C GLN A 102 1.54 -12.75 -3.41
N SER A 103 0.46 -13.16 -2.75
CA SER A 103 -0.44 -14.19 -3.29
C SER A 103 -1.11 -13.75 -4.59
N GLY A 104 -1.61 -12.52 -4.65
CA GLY A 104 -2.19 -11.93 -5.86
C GLY A 104 -1.21 -12.00 -7.04
N ILE A 105 0.01 -11.51 -6.89
CA ILE A 105 0.99 -11.54 -7.99
C ILE A 105 1.47 -12.96 -8.31
N GLY A 106 1.56 -13.85 -7.31
CA GLY A 106 1.81 -15.27 -7.52
C GLY A 106 0.79 -15.89 -8.47
N TRP A 107 -0.49 -15.57 -8.27
CA TRP A 107 -1.57 -16.01 -9.17
C TRP A 107 -1.43 -15.45 -10.58
N TYR A 108 -1.13 -14.15 -10.72
CA TYR A 108 -0.92 -13.55 -12.05
C TYR A 108 0.20 -14.23 -12.83
N TYR A 109 1.31 -14.58 -12.17
CA TYR A 109 2.38 -15.36 -12.79
C TYR A 109 1.96 -16.80 -13.09
N GLU A 110 1.17 -17.44 -12.22
CA GLU A 110 0.69 -18.81 -12.44
C GLU A 110 -0.20 -18.91 -13.68
N VAL A 111 -1.13 -17.95 -13.85
CA VAL A 111 -2.08 -17.97 -14.97
C VAL A 111 -1.59 -17.19 -16.20
N GLY A 112 -0.54 -16.38 -16.07
CA GLY A 112 0.00 -15.53 -17.15
C GLY A 112 -0.92 -14.40 -17.58
N ARG A 113 -1.89 -14.01 -16.74
CA ARG A 113 -2.93 -13.04 -17.10
C ARG A 113 -2.36 -11.63 -17.16
N GLY A 114 -2.58 -10.89 -18.25
CA GLY A 114 -1.97 -9.57 -18.43
C GLY A 114 -0.44 -9.60 -18.61
N LEU A 115 0.16 -10.78 -18.69
CA LEU A 115 1.58 -11.03 -18.95
C LEU A 115 1.75 -11.68 -20.33
N THR A 116 3.00 -11.76 -20.81
CA THR A 116 3.32 -12.41 -22.10
C THR A 116 3.16 -13.92 -22.05
N ALA A 117 3.39 -14.54 -20.89
CA ALA A 117 3.23 -15.96 -20.64
C ALA A 117 3.15 -16.24 -19.12
N PRO A 118 2.62 -17.40 -18.69
CA PRO A 118 2.79 -17.89 -17.33
C PRO A 118 4.26 -18.09 -16.96
N ASP A 119 4.58 -17.90 -15.68
CA ASP A 119 5.90 -18.14 -15.09
C ASP A 119 5.73 -18.87 -13.74
N PRO A 120 5.73 -20.22 -13.74
CA PRO A 120 5.51 -21.00 -12.53
C PRO A 120 6.63 -20.83 -11.49
N VAL A 121 7.85 -20.49 -11.92
CA VAL A 121 8.99 -20.25 -11.01
C VAL A 121 8.74 -18.99 -10.18
N ARG A 122 8.34 -17.88 -10.83
CA ARG A 122 7.98 -16.64 -10.12
C ARG A 122 6.71 -16.80 -9.30
N ALA A 123 5.73 -17.56 -9.78
CA ALA A 123 4.53 -17.83 -9.02
C ALA A 123 4.84 -18.55 -7.70
N TYR A 124 5.60 -19.65 -7.75
CA TYR A 124 6.05 -20.38 -6.57
C TYR A 124 6.84 -19.48 -5.61
N MET A 125 7.76 -18.68 -6.13
CA MET A 125 8.53 -17.72 -5.34
C MET A 125 7.63 -16.75 -4.58
N TRP A 126 6.66 -16.12 -5.26
CA TRP A 126 5.76 -15.16 -4.62
C TRP A 126 4.81 -15.79 -3.62
N TYR A 127 4.25 -16.97 -3.90
CA TYR A 127 3.46 -17.70 -2.90
C TYR A 127 4.30 -18.10 -1.68
N THR A 128 5.58 -18.45 -1.87
CA THR A 128 6.49 -18.77 -0.76
C THR A 128 6.74 -17.54 0.12
N LEU A 129 7.01 -16.39 -0.50
CA LEU A 129 7.19 -15.12 0.23
C LEU A 129 5.90 -14.73 0.97
N SER A 130 4.73 -14.95 0.35
CA SER A 130 3.43 -14.72 0.96
C SER A 130 3.20 -15.57 2.22
N ALA A 131 3.51 -16.87 2.14
CA ALA A 131 3.43 -17.78 3.29
C ALA A 131 4.39 -17.35 4.43
N ILE A 132 5.62 -16.93 4.10
CA ILE A 132 6.57 -16.35 5.08
C ILE A 132 6.02 -15.05 5.69
N GLY A 133 5.33 -14.25 4.88
CA GLY A 133 4.65 -13.02 5.26
C GLY A 133 3.49 -13.26 6.23
N GLY A 134 2.86 -14.43 6.17
CA GLY A 134 1.79 -14.86 7.07
C GLY A 134 0.42 -14.99 6.41
N ASP A 135 0.35 -15.06 5.07
CA ASP A 135 -0.90 -15.39 4.38
C ASP A 135 -1.22 -16.90 4.55
N PRO A 136 -2.34 -17.26 5.21
CA PRO A 136 -2.70 -18.65 5.42
C PRO A 136 -3.09 -19.38 4.12
N ASP A 137 -3.58 -18.67 3.11
CA ASP A 137 -4.05 -19.24 1.84
C ASP A 137 -2.89 -19.52 0.86
N ALA A 138 -1.72 -18.91 1.11
CA ALA A 138 -0.53 -19.11 0.30
C ALA A 138 -0.02 -20.57 0.34
N ALA A 139 -0.23 -21.29 1.44
CA ALA A 139 0.15 -22.70 1.56
C ALA A 139 -0.62 -23.59 0.57
N ILE A 140 -1.92 -23.32 0.37
CA ILE A 140 -2.75 -24.05 -0.59
C ILE A 140 -2.25 -23.78 -2.01
N SER A 141 -1.96 -22.51 -2.31
CA SER A 141 -1.43 -22.11 -3.62
C SER A 141 -0.08 -22.78 -3.93
N LEU A 142 0.81 -22.89 -2.94
CA LEU A 142 2.08 -23.63 -3.05
C LEU A 142 1.87 -25.12 -3.34
N GLU A 143 0.95 -25.75 -2.62
CA GLU A 143 0.64 -27.16 -2.85
C GLU A 143 0.16 -27.39 -4.29
N GLU A 144 -0.77 -26.57 -4.77
CA GLU A 144 -1.34 -26.70 -6.11
C GLU A 144 -0.34 -26.45 -7.22
N ILE A 145 0.49 -25.41 -7.10
CA ILE A 145 1.48 -25.12 -8.14
C ILE A 145 2.64 -26.13 -8.13
N SER A 146 3.04 -26.64 -6.95
CA SER A 146 4.12 -27.63 -6.84
C SER A 146 3.83 -28.91 -7.64
N LYS A 147 2.56 -29.32 -7.73
CA LYS A 147 2.10 -30.47 -8.53
C LYS A 147 2.35 -30.31 -10.03
N LYS A 148 2.50 -29.08 -10.50
CA LYS A 148 2.69 -28.71 -11.91
C LYS A 148 4.16 -28.41 -12.25
N MET A 149 5.06 -28.45 -11.27
CA MET A 149 6.45 -28.04 -11.42
C MET A 149 7.42 -29.22 -11.36
N THR A 150 8.54 -29.07 -12.07
CA THR A 150 9.70 -29.94 -11.93
C THR A 150 10.50 -29.58 -10.68
N ARG A 151 11.36 -30.50 -10.21
CA ARG A 151 12.27 -30.23 -9.10
C ARG A 151 13.18 -29.04 -9.42
N GLU A 152 13.70 -28.99 -10.63
CA GLU A 152 14.59 -27.93 -11.11
C GLU A 152 13.91 -26.56 -11.07
N GLN A 153 12.63 -26.49 -11.42
CA GLN A 153 11.85 -25.24 -11.32
C GLN A 153 11.60 -24.82 -9.88
N ILE A 154 11.34 -25.78 -8.98
CA ILE A 154 11.17 -25.50 -7.55
C ILE A 154 12.50 -25.00 -6.97
N ASP A 155 13.62 -25.65 -7.28
CA ASP A 155 14.94 -25.24 -6.82
C ASP A 155 15.28 -23.82 -7.29
N ALA A 156 15.02 -23.50 -8.57
CA ALA A 156 15.18 -22.14 -9.10
C ALA A 156 14.28 -21.11 -8.40
N ALA A 157 13.05 -21.49 -8.05
CA ALA A 157 12.16 -20.60 -7.29
C ALA A 157 12.69 -20.35 -5.88
N LEU A 158 13.23 -21.38 -5.22
CA LEU A 158 13.82 -21.28 -3.87
C LEU A 158 15.08 -20.42 -3.84
N GLU A 159 15.89 -20.43 -4.92
CA GLU A 159 17.00 -19.49 -5.09
C GLU A 159 16.49 -18.04 -5.10
N LEU A 160 15.44 -17.75 -5.89
CA LEU A 160 14.84 -16.42 -5.90
C LEU A 160 14.22 -16.04 -4.54
N VAL A 161 13.59 -16.99 -3.84
CA VAL A 161 13.05 -16.75 -2.49
C VAL A 161 14.18 -16.33 -1.55
N ALA A 162 15.35 -16.98 -1.60
CA ALA A 162 16.48 -16.62 -0.76
C ALA A 162 16.94 -15.18 -1.02
N ASP A 163 17.02 -14.76 -2.29
CA ASP A 163 17.41 -13.41 -2.67
C ASP A 163 16.42 -12.35 -2.16
N TYR A 164 15.12 -12.57 -2.38
CA TYR A 164 14.08 -11.59 -2.02
C TYR A 164 13.79 -11.57 -0.52
N ARG A 165 13.83 -12.74 0.16
CA ARG A 165 13.53 -12.85 1.60
C ARG A 165 14.46 -11.97 2.43
N VAL A 166 15.75 -11.92 2.09
CA VAL A 166 16.74 -11.11 2.83
C VAL A 166 16.35 -9.63 2.84
N TRP A 167 15.83 -9.12 1.73
CA TRP A 167 15.43 -7.72 1.61
C TRP A 167 14.03 -7.45 2.18
N MET A 168 13.06 -8.34 1.95
CA MET A 168 11.67 -8.15 2.40
C MET A 168 11.45 -8.48 3.88
N TYR A 169 12.17 -9.47 4.41
CA TYR A 169 11.98 -10.00 5.76
C TYR A 169 13.32 -10.15 6.51
N PRO A 170 14.10 -9.06 6.69
CA PRO A 170 15.47 -9.14 7.23
C PRO A 170 15.57 -9.64 8.68
N PHE A 171 14.46 -9.64 9.42
CA PHE A 171 14.40 -10.04 10.83
C PHE A 171 13.54 -11.29 11.08
N ARG A 172 13.18 -12.03 10.03
CA ARG A 172 12.44 -13.30 10.12
C ARG A 172 13.24 -14.48 9.56
#